data_AF-A0A4Y7ZRV5-F1
#
_entry.id   AF-A0A4Y7ZRV5-F1
#
_cell.length_a   1.000
_cell.length_b   1.000
_cell.length_c   1.000
_cell.angle_alpha   90.00
_cell.angle_beta   90.00
_cell.angle_gamma   90.00
#
_symmetry.space_group_name_H-M   'P 1'
#
loop_
_entity.id
_entity.type
_entity.pdbx_description
1 polymer ?
#
loop_
_entity_poly.entity_id
_entity_poly.type
_entity_poly.pdbx_seq_one_letter_code
_entity_poly.pdbx_strand_id
1 'polypeptide(L)'
;MYMYFKWFVVVGLNSILGFMLGSEEGKGFEIAMITGILTWYFVYVCFDNYLQKNGYINTSRKLFLSAVLRIPLQFFIMPDMYAGLAAIMTVDFIGLENNPFILTYSKTIFTGLYLSLMCSVIYLIITCIENIWRKAKVNK
;
A
#
# COMPACT_ATOMS: atom_id res chain seq x y z
N MET A 1 -18.51 10.59 2.82
CA MET A 1 -18.65 9.26 3.48
C MET A 1 -18.07 8.12 2.64
N TYR A 2 -18.43 7.99 1.35
CA TYR A 2 -17.93 6.92 0.46
C TYR A 2 -16.39 6.82 0.36
N MET A 3 -15.67 7.95 0.37
CA MET A 3 -14.20 7.98 0.24
C MET A 3 -13.45 7.37 1.44
N TYR A 4 -13.90 7.65 2.67
CA TYR A 4 -13.25 7.11 3.86
C TYR A 4 -13.49 5.60 3.96
N PHE A 5 -14.74 5.19 3.70
CA PHE A 5 -15.11 3.79 3.72
C PHE A 5 -14.37 2.95 2.67
N LYS A 6 -14.24 3.44 1.42
CA LYS A 6 -13.52 2.69 0.37
C LYS A 6 -12.06 2.43 0.75
N TRP A 7 -11.36 3.41 1.33
CA TRP A 7 -9.96 3.25 1.71
C TRP A 7 -9.79 2.42 2.96
N PHE A 8 -10.74 2.51 3.89
CA PHE A 8 -10.77 1.64 5.07
C PHE A 8 -10.86 0.16 4.65
N VAL A 9 -11.77 -0.16 3.73
CA VAL A 9 -11.93 -1.53 3.20
C VAL A 9 -10.66 -1.98 2.46
N VAL A 10 -10.14 -1.17 1.53
CA VAL A 10 -8.98 -1.57 0.72
C VAL A 10 -7.72 -1.73 1.58
N VAL A 11 -7.43 -0.79 2.47
CA VAL A 11 -6.26 -0.88 3.35
C VAL A 11 -6.44 -2.03 4.33
N GLY A 12 -7.62 -2.18 4.94
CA GLY A 12 -7.93 -3.30 5.83
C GLY A 12 -7.72 -4.66 5.17
N LEU A 13 -8.24 -4.87 3.96
CA LEU A 13 -8.05 -6.10 3.20
C LEU A 13 -6.57 -6.35 2.88
N ASN A 14 -5.84 -5.32 2.44
CA ASN A 14 -4.41 -5.44 2.16
C ASN A 14 -3.58 -5.77 3.42
N SER A 15 -4.05 -5.33 4.59
CA SER A 15 -3.36 -5.54 5.87
C SER A 15 -3.65 -6.90 6.51
N ILE A 16 -4.82 -7.50 6.30
CA ILE A 16 -5.17 -8.81 6.88
C ILE A 16 -4.16 -9.89 6.51
N LEU A 17 -3.77 -9.97 5.24
CA LEU A 17 -2.77 -10.94 4.78
C LEU A 17 -1.38 -10.66 5.37
N GLY A 18 -1.02 -9.38 5.55
CA GLY A 18 0.21 -8.98 6.23
C GLY A 18 0.24 -9.42 7.70
N PHE A 19 -0.89 -9.30 8.41
CA PHE A 19 -1.03 -9.79 9.80
C PHE A 19 -0.87 -11.30 9.90
N MET A 20 -1.45 -12.07 8.97
CA MET A 20 -1.37 -13.54 8.99
C MET A 20 0.07 -14.05 8.80
N LEU A 21 0.89 -13.32 8.04
CA LEU A 21 2.26 -13.71 7.73
C LEU A 21 3.30 -13.15 8.71
N GLY A 22 2.96 -12.07 9.42
CA GLY A 22 3.88 -11.29 10.23
C GLY A 22 3.67 -11.40 11.73
N SER A 23 2.95 -12.39 12.26
CA SER A 23 2.69 -12.49 13.70
C SER A 23 3.98 -12.74 14.49
N GLU A 24 4.58 -11.69 15.05
CA GLU A 24 5.62 -11.78 16.08
C GLU A 24 4.98 -11.74 17.48
N GLU A 25 5.53 -12.50 18.42
CA GLU A 25 5.07 -12.50 19.81
C GLU A 25 5.68 -11.33 20.59
N GLY A 26 4.85 -10.43 21.13
CA GLY A 26 5.33 -9.32 21.96
C GLY A 26 4.25 -8.37 22.45
N LYS A 27 4.37 -7.89 23.69
CA LYS A 27 3.47 -6.86 24.24
C LYS A 27 3.65 -5.54 23.47
N GLY A 28 2.56 -5.01 22.92
CA GLY A 28 2.55 -3.74 22.17
C GLY A 28 2.79 -3.87 20.67
N PHE A 29 3.07 -5.07 20.17
CA PHE A 29 3.23 -5.37 18.74
C PHE A 29 1.97 -4.99 17.92
N GLU A 30 0.80 -5.41 18.40
CA GLU A 30 -0.49 -5.14 17.76
C GLU A 30 -0.76 -3.64 17.64
N ILE A 31 -0.49 -2.88 18.70
CA ILE A 31 -0.73 -1.43 18.73
C ILE A 31 0.20 -0.72 17.73
N ALA A 32 1.48 -1.10 17.68
CA ALA A 32 2.45 -0.54 16.74
C ALA A 32 2.02 -0.80 15.28
N MET A 33 1.60 -2.02 14.98
CA MET A 33 1.15 -2.40 13.64
C MET A 33 -0.15 -1.70 13.25
N ILE A 34 -1.16 -1.68 14.12
CA ILE A 34 -2.41 -0.94 13.90
C ILE A 34 -2.11 0.54 13.63
N THR A 35 -1.20 1.14 14.40
CA THR A 35 -0.79 2.54 14.20
C THR A 35 -0.13 2.75 12.84
N GLY A 36 0.73 1.83 12.41
CA GLY A 36 1.33 1.85 11.07
C GLY A 36 0.30 1.74 9.95
N ILE A 37 -0.68 0.84 10.10
CA ILE A 37 -1.77 0.66 9.13
C ILE A 37 -2.66 1.90 9.06
N LEU A 38 -3.03 2.47 10.21
CA LEU A 38 -3.78 3.71 10.28
C LEU A 38 -3.02 4.87 9.62
N THR A 39 -1.70 4.94 9.78
CA THR A 39 -0.85 5.92 9.08
C THR A 39 -1.01 5.80 7.58
N TRP A 40 -0.91 4.59 7.02
CA TRP A 40 -1.12 4.35 5.59
C TRP A 40 -2.54 4.65 5.12
N TYR A 41 -3.56 4.31 5.91
CA TYR A 41 -4.94 4.70 5.64
C TYR A 41 -5.07 6.22 5.49
N PHE A 42 -4.50 7.00 6.40
CA PHE A 42 -4.51 8.46 6.30
C PHE A 42 -3.74 8.95 5.08
N VAL A 43 -2.58 8.38 4.76
CA VAL A 43 -1.81 8.71 3.56
C VAL A 43 -2.65 8.53 2.30
N TYR A 44 -3.30 7.38 2.13
CA TYR A 44 -4.14 7.10 0.95
C TYR A 44 -5.35 8.03 0.88
N VAL A 45 -6.04 8.28 2.00
CA VAL A 45 -7.18 9.20 2.05
C VAL A 45 -6.75 10.62 1.69
N CYS A 46 -5.66 11.12 2.27
CA CYS A 46 -5.14 12.46 2.00
C CYS A 46 -4.72 12.61 0.54
N PHE A 47 -4.00 11.63 0.00
CA PHE A 47 -3.53 11.66 -1.39
C PHE A 47 -4.68 11.61 -2.39
N ASP A 48 -5.68 10.76 -2.15
CA ASP A 48 -6.86 10.66 -2.99
C ASP A 48 -7.74 11.92 -2.93
N ASN A 49 -7.90 12.51 -1.73
CA ASN A 49 -8.57 13.80 -1.57
C ASN A 49 -7.84 14.91 -2.33
N TYR A 50 -6.51 14.95 -2.26
CA TYR A 50 -5.69 15.90 -3.00
C TYR A 50 -5.92 15.77 -4.51
N LEU A 51 -5.91 14.55 -5.05
CA LEU A 51 -6.17 14.31 -6.47
C LEU A 51 -7.56 14.77 -6.90
N GLN A 52 -8.60 14.45 -6.12
CA GLN A 52 -9.97 14.83 -6.43
C GLN A 52 -10.19 16.34 -6.34
N LYS A 53 -9.62 17.02 -5.34
CA LYS A 53 -9.71 18.48 -5.18
C LYS A 53 -9.07 19.23 -6.34
N ASN A 54 -8.00 18.70 -6.93
CA ASN A 54 -7.33 19.29 -8.08
C ASN A 54 -7.91 18.83 -9.44
N GLY A 55 -9.04 18.12 -9.45
CA GLY A 55 -9.69 17.67 -10.69
C GLY A 55 -9.05 16.45 -11.37
N TYR A 56 -8.04 15.82 -10.74
CA TYR A 56 -7.38 14.61 -11.23
C TYR A 56 -8.20 13.33 -10.94
N ILE A 57 -9.48 13.33 -11.32
CA ILE A 57 -10.43 12.23 -11.02
C ILE A 57 -9.98 10.92 -11.66
N ASN A 58 -9.43 10.97 -12.88
CA ASN A 58 -8.96 9.75 -13.55
C ASN A 58 -7.75 9.13 -12.82
N THR A 59 -6.82 9.95 -12.35
CA THR A 59 -5.67 9.53 -11.54
C THR A 59 -6.13 8.90 -10.23
N SER A 60 -7.10 9.53 -9.55
CA SER A 60 -7.73 8.98 -8.33
C SER A 60 -8.35 7.60 -8.56
N ARG A 61 -9.10 7.42 -9.67
CA ARG A 61 -9.69 6.13 -10.03
C ARG A 61 -8.64 5.05 -10.30
N LYS A 62 -7.58 5.39 -11.03
CA LYS A 62 -6.47 4.48 -11.33
C LYS A 62 -5.69 4.09 -10.07
N LEU A 63 -5.47 5.04 -9.16
CA LEU A 63 -4.85 4.77 -7.86
C LEU A 63 -5.69 3.74 -7.09
N PHE A 64 -7.00 3.97 -6.99
CA PHE A 64 -7.90 3.01 -6.35
C PHE A 64 -7.85 1.64 -7.04
N LEU A 65 -7.90 1.61 -8.38
CA LEU A 65 -7.83 0.37 -9.15
C LEU A 65 -6.51 -0.38 -8.90
N SER A 66 -5.37 0.33 -8.84
CA SER A 66 -4.08 -0.30 -8.54
C SER A 66 -4.03 -0.93 -7.14
N ALA A 67 -4.63 -0.26 -6.14
CA ALA A 67 -4.71 -0.79 -4.79
C ALA A 67 -5.66 -2.00 -4.68
N VAL A 68 -6.74 -2.01 -5.46
CA VAL A 68 -7.67 -3.15 -5.54
C VAL A 68 -7.03 -4.33 -6.28
N LEU A 69 -6.37 -4.09 -7.42
CA LEU A 69 -5.67 -5.12 -8.19
C LEU A 69 -4.50 -5.74 -7.43
N ARG A 70 -3.99 -5.04 -6.42
CA ARG A 70 -3.00 -5.62 -5.52
C ARG A 70 -3.57 -6.73 -4.64
N ILE A 71 -4.81 -6.65 -4.18
CA ILE A 71 -5.44 -7.68 -3.33
C ILE A 71 -5.29 -9.09 -3.92
N PRO A 72 -5.66 -9.37 -5.19
CA PRO A 72 -5.44 -10.69 -5.76
C PRO A 72 -3.95 -11.03 -5.96
N LEU A 73 -3.07 -10.04 -6.11
CA LEU A 73 -1.62 -10.29 -6.18
C LEU A 73 -1.04 -10.78 -4.85
N GLN A 74 -1.70 -10.48 -3.72
CA GLN A 74 -1.28 -10.96 -2.41
C GLN A 74 -1.40 -12.49 -2.28
N PHE A 75 -2.27 -13.14 -3.07
CA PHE A 75 -2.33 -14.61 -3.11
C PHE A 75 -1.05 -15.25 -3.65
N PHE A 76 -0.20 -14.51 -4.38
CA PHE A 76 1.07 -15.03 -4.87
C PHE A 76 2.18 -15.01 -3.81
N ILE A 77 1.92 -14.47 -2.60
CA ILE A 77 2.78 -14.38 -1.39
C ILE A 77 4.10 -13.62 -1.61
N MET A 78 4.80 -13.83 -2.72
CA MET A 78 6.10 -13.27 -3.05
C MET A 78 6.18 -11.74 -2.93
N PRO A 79 5.26 -10.94 -3.50
CA PRO A 79 5.39 -9.49 -3.43
C PRO A 79 5.34 -8.97 -1.99
N ASP A 80 4.45 -9.52 -1.17
CA ASP A 80 4.31 -9.12 0.24
C ASP A 80 5.50 -9.62 1.07
N MET A 81 5.99 -10.83 0.81
CA MET A 81 7.18 -11.38 1.46
C MET A 81 8.44 -10.57 1.15
N TYR A 82 8.69 -10.22 -0.12
CA TYR A 82 9.85 -9.41 -0.49
C TYR A 82 9.78 -8.00 0.08
N ALA A 83 8.59 -7.40 0.13
CA ALA A 83 8.40 -6.10 0.77
C ALA A 83 8.67 -6.16 2.28
N GLY A 84 8.22 -7.22 2.95
CA GLY A 84 8.50 -7.46 4.38
C GLY A 84 9.99 -7.65 4.64
N LEU A 85 10.68 -8.47 3.83
CA LEU A 85 12.13 -8.67 3.94
C LEU A 85 12.91 -7.37 3.71
N ALA A 86 12.54 -6.60 2.68
CA ALA A 86 13.16 -5.30 2.41
C ALA A 86 12.93 -4.31 3.56
N ALA A 87 11.75 -4.34 4.19
CA ALA A 87 11.45 -3.52 5.36
C ALA A 87 12.31 -3.91 6.57
N ILE A 88 12.48 -5.20 6.85
CA ILE A 88 13.36 -5.69 7.91
C ILE A 88 14.80 -5.20 7.66
N MET A 89 15.36 -5.47 6.47
CA MET A 89 16.72 -5.05 6.12
C MET A 89 16.93 -3.53 6.25
N THR A 90 15.91 -2.73 5.91
CA THR A 90 15.98 -1.27 6.00
C THR A 90 15.95 -0.79 7.43
N VAL A 91 15.12 -1.40 8.27
CA VAL A 91 15.06 -1.07 9.69
C VAL A 91 16.37 -1.43 10.40
N ASP A 92 16.93 -2.60 10.11
CA ASP A 92 18.21 -3.05 10.66
C ASP A 92 19.36 -2.12 10.20
N PHE A 93 19.37 -1.74 8.92
CA PHE A 93 20.37 -0.80 8.39
C PHE A 93 20.34 0.58 9.06
N ILE A 94 19.14 1.08 9.42
CA ILE A 94 18.97 2.38 10.10
C ILE A 94 19.22 2.24 11.62
N GLY A 95 19.18 1.04 12.17
CA GLY A 95 19.41 0.77 13.59
C GLY A 95 18.23 1.13 14.49
N LEU A 96 16.99 0.94 14.03
CA LEU A 96 15.77 1.26 14.82
C LEU A 96 15.32 0.13 15.76
N GLU A 97 16.24 -0.71 16.22
CA GLU A 97 15.97 -1.95 16.97
C GLU A 97 15.71 -1.72 18.48
N ASN A 98 16.08 -0.55 19.00
CA ASN A 98 16.13 -0.30 20.46
C ASN A 98 14.77 -0.29 21.17
N ASN A 99 13.66 -0.17 20.45
CA ASN A 99 12.32 -0.15 21.03
C ASN A 99 11.36 -1.02 20.20
N PRO A 100 10.67 -2.00 20.81
CA PRO A 100 9.82 -2.94 20.08
C PRO A 100 8.67 -2.24 19.35
N PHE A 101 8.12 -1.16 19.90
CA PHE A 101 7.08 -0.37 19.24
C PHE A 101 7.63 0.32 17.99
N ILE A 102 8.78 1.00 18.10
CA ILE A 102 9.40 1.72 16.98
C ILE A 102 9.82 0.73 15.88
N LEU A 103 10.38 -0.41 16.27
CA LEU A 103 10.77 -1.49 15.36
C LEU A 103 9.57 -1.98 14.54
N THR A 104 8.50 -2.42 15.20
CA THR A 104 7.29 -2.92 14.52
C THR A 104 6.59 -1.84 13.70
N TYR A 105 6.47 -0.63 14.25
CA TYR A 105 5.90 0.50 13.52
C TYR A 105 6.69 0.80 12.25
N SER A 106 8.02 0.89 12.35
CA SER A 106 8.89 1.18 11.22
C SER A 106 8.84 0.07 10.17
N LYS A 107 8.92 -1.20 10.59
CA LYS A 107 8.72 -2.37 9.71
C LYS A 107 7.39 -2.24 8.95
N THR A 108 6.30 -1.88 9.63
CA THR A 108 4.98 -1.68 9.01
C THR A 108 4.98 -0.52 8.00
N ILE A 109 5.59 0.61 8.37
CA ILE A 109 5.70 1.79 7.49
C ILE A 109 6.49 1.47 6.22
N PHE A 110 7.68 0.88 6.36
CA PHE A 110 8.53 0.52 5.22
C PHE A 110 7.90 -0.58 4.36
N THR A 111 7.24 -1.57 4.98
CA THR A 111 6.49 -2.60 4.24
C THR A 111 5.43 -1.92 3.37
N GLY A 112 4.60 -1.05 3.96
CA GLY A 112 3.61 -0.29 3.19
C GLY A 112 4.23 0.62 2.11
N LEU A 113 5.44 1.14 2.32
CA LEU A 113 6.15 1.94 1.32
C LEU A 113 6.55 1.10 0.11
N TYR A 114 7.22 -0.03 0.32
CA TYR A 114 7.62 -0.95 -0.76
C TYR A 114 6.42 -1.49 -1.52
N LEU A 115 5.34 -1.78 -0.81
CA LEU A 115 4.10 -2.21 -1.43
C LEU A 115 3.42 -1.10 -2.23
N SER A 116 3.50 0.14 -1.77
CA SER A 116 3.01 1.31 -2.51
C SER A 116 3.83 1.55 -3.78
N LEU A 117 5.15 1.27 -3.75
CA LEU A 117 5.98 1.26 -4.95
C LEU A 117 5.51 0.20 -5.96
N MET A 118 5.15 -1.00 -5.50
CA MET A 118 4.56 -2.02 -6.37
C MET A 118 3.21 -1.57 -6.95
N CYS A 119 2.35 -0.96 -6.14
CA CYS A 119 1.11 -0.32 -6.65
C CYS A 119 1.40 0.73 -7.73
N SER A 120 2.48 1.51 -7.58
CA SER A 120 2.88 2.51 -8.59
C SER A 120 3.28 1.87 -9.93
N VAL A 121 3.89 0.68 -9.91
CA VAL A 121 4.20 -0.10 -11.12
C VAL A 121 2.90 -0.55 -11.78
N ILE A 122 1.95 -1.09 -11.02
CA ILE A 122 0.62 -1.48 -11.55
C ILE A 122 -0.09 -0.27 -12.17
N TYR A 123 -0.07 0.87 -11.47
CA TYR A 123 -0.61 2.13 -11.95
C TYR A 123 0.01 2.57 -13.28
N LEU A 124 1.35 2.45 -13.41
CA LEU A 124 2.08 2.78 -14.63
C LEU A 124 1.67 1.85 -15.77
N ILE A 125 1.56 0.55 -15.53
CA ILE A 125 1.10 -0.45 -16.51
C ILE A 125 -0.31 -0.10 -17.01
N ILE A 126 -1.27 0.18 -16.11
CA ILE A 126 -2.63 0.60 -16.47
C ILE A 126 -2.57 1.84 -17.37
N THR A 127 -1.75 2.82 -17.00
CA THR A 127 -1.62 4.07 -17.76
C THR A 127 -1.01 3.85 -19.15
N CYS A 128 -0.01 2.98 -19.27
CA CYS A 128 0.57 2.60 -20.57
C CYS A 128 -0.45 1.89 -21.46
N ILE A 129 -1.19 0.91 -20.92
CA ILE A 129 -2.21 0.17 -21.67
C ILE A 129 -3.30 1.11 -22.19
N GLU A 130 -3.83 1.99 -21.34
CA GLU A 130 -4.83 2.98 -21.76
C GLU A 130 -4.30 3.90 -22.87
N ASN A 131 -3.06 4.36 -22.76
CA ASN A 131 -2.45 5.23 -23.77
C ASN A 131 -2.28 4.52 -25.12
N ILE A 132 -1.86 3.25 -25.11
CA ILE A 132 -1.75 2.43 -26.32
C ILE A 132 -3.14 2.22 -26.93
N TRP A 133 -4.13 1.86 -26.12
CA TRP A 133 -5.49 1.59 -26.60
C TRP A 133 -6.16 2.83 -27.17
N ARG A 134 -5.97 4.01 -26.53
CA ARG A 134 -6.46 5.29 -27.04
C ARG A 134 -5.84 5.62 -28.39
N LYS A 135 -4.52 5.42 -28.58
CA LYS A 135 -3.86 5.64 -29.87
C LYS A 135 -4.39 4.70 -30.96
N ALA A 136 -4.60 3.42 -30.62
CA ALA A 136 -5.14 2.43 -31.56
C ALA A 136 -6.56 2.76 -32.02
N LYS A 137 -7.39 3.36 -31.15
CA LYS A 137 -8.76 3.78 -31.47
C LYS A 137 -8.83 5.04 -32.33
N VAL A 138 -7.87 5.96 -32.20
CA VAL A 138 -7.81 7.19 -33.01
C VAL A 138 -7.33 6.92 -34.45
N ASN A 139 -6.56 5.86 -34.66
CA ASN A 139 -6.06 5.44 -35.97
C ASN A 139 -7.03 4.53 -36.76
N LYS A 140 -8.23 4.28 -36.24
CA LYS A 140 -9.32 3.56 -36.91
C LYS A 140 -10.45 4.53 -37.23
#